data_AF-A0A381XUY8-F1
#
_entry.id   AF-A0A381XUY8-F1
#
_cell.length_a   1.000
_cell.length_b   1.000
_cell.length_c   1.000
_cell.angle_alpha   90.00
_cell.angle_beta   90.00
_cell.angle_gamma   90.00
#
_symmetry.space_group_name_H-M   'P 1'
#
loop_
_entity.id
_entity.type
_entity.pdbx_description
1 polymer ?
#
loop_
_entity_poly.entity_id
_entity_poly.type
_entity_poly.pdbx_seq_one_letter_code
_entity_poly.pdbx_strand_id
1 'polypeptide(L)'
;VKRIQYILIALILCLTFVKPTPTAELAVEDFTHVVFAEEFTATWCVYCPSAAENLMKIYDDIPDEPYYHDQFFFVALITDVNDKADERMGDYPDVTGYPTVIFDGNDEKVTGGQEDTSNYEQAIDNCGQRDDTDISLDIEMEHLGADQLGVSLAMTWNEDAPLGDSTFNGYVRAYIVEKVSRYNNYDGDPYHFGFLDYAFDESVDLDPHTTKELNTIWIGGEHEDSNGDDFSDIDYENINIFVAFFNDESASADKYVLQTAFAIPPELEIDELDEVVGGVLDIHGSAVSEKSEIKNVYYRWNQDDWENSGLNPFNGDFVIPIDTEVVTNGNHELSIKVVDRGASMVQTLNLEILNDDNPPIIQIISPGEGDTVESITVLEIEVTDDNQVSDAEYRINDGNWKKMYYNEGDSYIANWNTQGADAGNGEHMITFRASDASSNKDQATVNITVFNEEDITYPYLEIINPREDFYNTRINIEVETTDPDGIGEVQYRVDNGTWRSLSLDNSNVFTSKWTPTWDGWHWLDIKSEDSQGYTTEESLRFETDSTPPTLILNSFSNDISAIAEFDLDIQDYSRLLSLKYRVNSGIWTELDKEDEN
;
A
#
# COMPACT_ATOMS: atom_id res chain seq x y z
N VAL A 1 78.60 -25.44 -9.70
CA VAL A 1 78.80 -26.00 -11.06
C VAL A 1 78.49 -27.50 -10.98
N LYS A 2 77.41 -28.09 -11.48
CA LYS A 2 76.26 -27.68 -12.29
C LYS A 2 75.07 -28.55 -11.85
N ARG A 3 74.03 -27.94 -11.28
CA ARG A 3 72.65 -28.45 -11.25
C ARG A 3 71.92 -27.80 -12.43
N ILE A 4 72.24 -28.19 -13.67
CA ILE A 4 71.51 -27.79 -14.87
C ILE A 4 71.70 -28.92 -15.89
N GLN A 5 70.93 -30.00 -15.78
CA GLN A 5 70.78 -31.00 -16.85
C GLN A 5 69.58 -31.93 -16.65
N TYR A 6 68.47 -31.39 -16.11
CA TYR A 6 67.15 -32.01 -16.13
C TYR A 6 66.08 -31.01 -16.60
N ILE A 7 66.45 -30.12 -17.53
CA ILE A 7 65.53 -29.21 -18.24
C ILE A 7 65.91 -29.24 -19.71
N LEU A 8 65.84 -30.41 -20.33
CA LEU A 8 65.94 -30.63 -21.77
C LEU A 8 65.58 -32.11 -21.99
N ILE A 9 64.29 -32.36 -22.18
CA ILE A 9 63.53 -33.62 -22.44
C ILE A 9 62.17 -33.62 -21.69
N ALA A 10 61.85 -32.56 -20.94
CA ALA A 10 60.47 -32.26 -20.48
C ALA A 10 59.90 -30.98 -21.15
N LEU A 11 60.39 -30.64 -22.34
CA LEU A 11 60.03 -29.40 -23.07
C LEU A 11 59.69 -29.64 -24.56
N ILE A 12 59.42 -30.89 -24.94
CA ILE A 12 58.85 -31.28 -26.26
C ILE A 12 57.78 -32.38 -26.03
N LEU A 13 56.95 -32.19 -25.00
CA LEU A 13 55.73 -32.97 -24.75
C LEU A 13 54.81 -32.19 -23.79
N CYS A 14 54.76 -30.87 -23.96
CA CYS A 14 53.51 -30.14 -23.81
C CYS A 14 53.01 -29.96 -25.25
N LEU A 15 52.54 -31.06 -25.84
CA LEU A 15 51.45 -30.92 -26.80
C LEU A 15 50.36 -30.22 -26.02
N THR A 16 50.07 -29.00 -26.45
CA THR A 16 48.85 -28.29 -26.17
C THR A 16 47.70 -29.30 -26.24
N PHE A 17 47.22 -29.75 -25.08
CA PHE A 17 45.80 -30.06 -24.98
C PHE A 17 45.12 -28.71 -25.10
N VAL A 18 44.95 -28.27 -26.35
CA VAL A 18 43.81 -27.44 -26.71
C VAL A 18 42.64 -28.30 -26.28
N LYS A 19 41.99 -27.94 -25.18
CA LYS A 19 40.59 -28.34 -25.03
C LYS A 19 39.92 -27.75 -26.26
N PRO A 20 39.25 -28.52 -27.13
CA PRO A 20 38.37 -27.91 -28.10
C PRO A 20 37.42 -27.03 -27.28
N THR A 21 37.54 -25.73 -27.48
CA THR A 21 36.43 -24.84 -27.22
C THR A 21 35.48 -25.16 -28.38
N PRO A 22 34.24 -25.60 -28.14
CA PRO A 22 33.27 -25.63 -29.22
C PRO A 22 33.20 -24.19 -29.73
N THR A 23 33.63 -24.02 -30.95
CA THR A 23 33.58 -22.76 -31.69
C THR A 23 32.96 -23.23 -32.98
N ALA A 24 31.73 -22.80 -33.26
CA ALA A 24 31.07 -23.12 -34.52
C ALA A 24 32.06 -22.84 -35.68
N GLU A 25 32.16 -23.77 -36.64
CA GLU A 25 33.22 -23.69 -37.63
C GLU A 25 32.92 -22.66 -38.75
N LEU A 26 31.69 -22.14 -38.81
CA LEU A 26 31.17 -21.30 -39.89
C LEU A 26 30.66 -19.94 -39.38
N ALA A 27 30.01 -19.13 -40.22
CA ALA A 27 29.27 -17.94 -39.81
C ALA A 27 27.76 -18.14 -40.07
N VAL A 28 26.88 -17.62 -39.22
CA VAL A 28 25.41 -17.68 -39.39
C VAL A 28 24.94 -17.22 -40.78
N GLU A 29 25.65 -16.23 -41.36
CA GLU A 29 25.38 -15.69 -42.69
C GLU A 29 25.64 -16.67 -43.84
N ASP A 30 26.27 -17.82 -43.58
CA ASP A 30 26.52 -18.88 -44.55
C ASP A 30 25.42 -19.95 -44.58
N PHE A 31 24.39 -19.84 -43.72
CA PHE A 31 23.25 -20.75 -43.71
C PHE A 31 22.28 -20.42 -44.86
N THR A 32 21.85 -21.45 -45.60
CA THR A 32 20.87 -21.32 -46.70
C THR A 32 19.43 -21.43 -46.20
N HIS A 33 19.22 -22.09 -45.06
CA HIS A 33 17.94 -22.29 -44.41
C HIS A 33 18.14 -22.53 -42.91
N VAL A 34 17.05 -22.48 -42.15
CA VAL A 34 17.02 -22.79 -40.72
C VAL A 34 17.01 -24.32 -40.56
N VAL A 35 17.99 -24.85 -39.83
CA VAL A 35 18.17 -26.30 -39.61
C VAL A 35 17.17 -26.81 -38.58
N PHE A 36 16.57 -27.96 -38.85
CA PHE A 36 15.65 -28.65 -37.96
C PHE A 36 16.17 -30.03 -37.54
N ALA A 37 16.01 -30.35 -36.26
CA ALA A 37 16.37 -31.66 -35.71
C ALA A 37 15.20 -32.38 -35.05
N GLU A 38 15.09 -33.67 -35.34
CA GLU A 38 14.15 -34.61 -34.69
C GLU A 38 14.95 -35.51 -33.74
N GLU A 39 14.84 -35.32 -32.42
CA GLU A 39 15.42 -36.19 -31.40
C GLU A 39 14.48 -37.35 -31.09
N PHE A 40 14.80 -38.55 -31.57
CA PHE A 40 14.13 -39.77 -31.16
C PHE A 40 14.65 -40.24 -29.80
N THR A 41 13.73 -40.33 -28.83
CA THR A 41 14.03 -40.60 -27.43
C THR A 41 12.94 -41.47 -26.76
N ALA A 42 13.18 -41.86 -25.51
CA ALA A 42 12.23 -42.63 -24.70
C ALA A 42 12.45 -42.42 -23.19
N THR A 43 11.39 -42.43 -22.38
CA THR A 43 11.46 -42.11 -20.93
C THR A 43 12.39 -43.04 -20.13
N TRP A 44 12.57 -44.27 -20.59
CA TRP A 44 13.44 -45.28 -19.95
C TRP A 44 14.91 -45.25 -20.42
N CYS A 45 15.25 -44.36 -21.37
CA CYS A 45 16.56 -44.32 -22.02
C CYS A 45 17.62 -43.61 -21.16
N VAL A 46 18.55 -44.38 -20.61
CA VAL A 46 19.63 -43.88 -19.74
C VAL A 46 20.56 -42.86 -20.41
N TYR A 47 20.76 -42.96 -21.72
CA TYR A 47 21.70 -42.09 -22.45
C TYR A 47 21.04 -40.85 -23.05
N CYS A 48 19.71 -40.80 -23.06
CA CYS A 48 18.94 -39.75 -23.72
C CYS A 48 19.04 -38.38 -23.03
N PRO A 49 19.10 -38.25 -21.69
CA PRO A 49 19.33 -36.96 -21.05
C PRO A 49 20.55 -36.23 -21.60
N SER A 50 21.62 -36.96 -21.93
CA SER A 50 22.85 -36.38 -22.50
C SER A 50 22.64 -35.75 -23.89
N ALA A 51 21.71 -36.26 -24.69
CA ALA A 51 21.40 -35.69 -26.01
C ALA A 51 20.56 -34.42 -25.85
N ALA A 52 19.43 -34.52 -25.15
CA ALA A 52 18.56 -33.38 -24.84
C ALA A 52 19.32 -32.19 -24.26
N GLU A 53 20.19 -32.41 -23.27
CA GLU A 53 20.96 -31.34 -22.63
C GLU A 53 22.02 -30.71 -23.54
N ASN A 54 22.57 -31.46 -24.51
CA ASN A 54 23.53 -30.90 -25.44
C ASN A 54 22.84 -30.15 -26.59
N LEU A 55 21.68 -30.61 -27.05
CA LEU A 55 20.85 -29.86 -28.00
C LEU A 55 20.35 -28.56 -27.37
N MET A 56 19.91 -28.59 -26.11
CA MET A 56 19.45 -27.40 -25.41
C MET A 56 20.58 -26.37 -25.19
N LYS A 57 21.81 -26.83 -24.89
CA LYS A 57 22.98 -25.92 -24.82
C LYS A 57 23.23 -25.17 -26.13
N ILE A 58 23.00 -25.82 -27.27
CA ILE A 58 23.15 -25.20 -28.60
C ILE A 58 21.99 -24.24 -28.85
N TYR A 59 20.77 -24.64 -28.49
CA TYR A 59 19.57 -23.82 -28.66
C TYR A 59 19.61 -22.55 -27.82
N ASP A 60 20.00 -22.62 -26.55
CA ASP A 60 19.98 -21.48 -25.60
C ASP A 60 21.09 -20.43 -25.81
N ASP A 61 21.98 -20.65 -26.78
CA ASP A 61 23.34 -20.12 -26.93
C ASP A 61 23.81 -18.93 -26.05
N ILE A 62 25.03 -19.10 -25.54
CA ILE A 62 25.68 -18.41 -24.43
C ILE A 62 25.92 -16.90 -24.70
N PRO A 63 25.95 -16.04 -23.65
CA PRO A 63 26.29 -14.62 -23.79
C PRO A 63 27.50 -14.33 -24.70
N ASP A 64 27.29 -13.40 -25.63
CA ASP A 64 28.25 -12.84 -26.60
C ASP A 64 28.49 -13.64 -27.91
N GLU A 65 27.82 -14.76 -28.18
CA GLU A 65 27.91 -15.49 -29.47
C GLU A 65 26.54 -16.04 -29.95
N PRO A 66 25.77 -15.30 -30.78
CA PRO A 66 24.41 -15.67 -31.19
C PRO A 66 24.40 -16.62 -32.39
N TYR A 67 25.18 -17.69 -32.34
CA TYR A 67 25.52 -18.42 -33.55
C TYR A 67 24.34 -19.18 -34.15
N TYR A 68 23.58 -19.91 -33.33
CA TYR A 68 22.41 -20.66 -33.80
C TYR A 68 21.07 -20.03 -33.41
N HIS A 69 21.09 -18.81 -32.88
CA HIS A 69 19.97 -18.21 -32.14
C HIS A 69 18.62 -18.39 -32.83
N ASP A 70 18.51 -18.05 -34.11
CA ASP A 70 17.30 -18.22 -34.95
C ASP A 70 17.53 -19.15 -36.16
N GLN A 71 18.61 -19.93 -36.16
CA GLN A 71 19.01 -20.82 -37.27
C GLN A 71 18.90 -22.31 -36.94
N PHE A 72 18.54 -22.67 -35.71
CA PHE A 72 18.41 -24.05 -35.29
C PHE A 72 17.23 -24.26 -34.34
N PHE A 73 16.41 -25.26 -34.66
CA PHE A 73 15.30 -25.72 -33.82
C PHE A 73 15.29 -27.24 -33.74
N PHE A 74 14.80 -27.78 -32.63
CA PHE A 74 14.66 -29.22 -32.47
C PHE A 74 13.41 -29.59 -31.70
N VAL A 75 12.97 -30.83 -31.88
CA VAL A 75 11.85 -31.43 -31.18
C VAL A 75 12.26 -32.76 -30.54
N ALA A 76 11.83 -33.01 -29.31
CA ALA A 76 11.96 -34.30 -28.66
C ALA A 76 10.75 -35.18 -28.97
N LEU A 77 10.97 -36.24 -29.75
CA LEU A 77 9.99 -37.26 -30.11
C LEU A 77 10.08 -38.43 -29.11
N ILE A 78 9.27 -38.38 -28.05
CA ILE A 78 9.25 -39.38 -26.97
C ILE A 78 8.38 -40.58 -27.35
N THR A 79 9.00 -41.53 -28.03
CA THR A 79 8.33 -42.63 -28.74
C THR A 79 7.56 -43.62 -27.85
N ASP A 80 7.89 -43.75 -26.57
CA ASP A 80 7.21 -44.70 -25.67
C ASP A 80 5.93 -44.17 -25.03
N VAL A 81 5.66 -42.87 -25.18
CA VAL A 81 4.48 -42.18 -24.62
C VAL A 81 3.66 -41.43 -25.67
N ASN A 82 4.14 -41.32 -26.91
CA ASN A 82 3.43 -40.66 -28.00
C ASN A 82 3.45 -41.52 -29.28
N ASP A 83 2.27 -42.00 -29.69
CA ASP A 83 2.11 -42.91 -30.84
C ASP A 83 2.54 -42.27 -32.16
N LYS A 84 2.32 -40.95 -32.33
CA LYS A 84 2.73 -40.21 -33.53
C LYS A 84 4.25 -40.02 -33.60
N ALA A 85 4.91 -39.88 -32.45
CA ALA A 85 6.37 -39.89 -32.37
C ALA A 85 6.95 -41.26 -32.75
N ASP A 86 6.35 -42.37 -32.28
CA ASP A 86 6.76 -43.73 -32.68
C ASP A 86 6.54 -43.99 -34.17
N GLU A 87 5.39 -43.56 -34.72
CA GLU A 87 5.11 -43.64 -36.16
C GLU A 87 6.14 -42.84 -36.96
N ARG A 88 6.49 -41.63 -36.53
CA ARG A 88 7.52 -40.80 -37.17
C ARG A 88 8.90 -41.44 -37.11
N MET A 89 9.25 -42.18 -36.05
CA MET A 89 10.50 -42.94 -36.02
C MET A 89 10.53 -44.04 -37.08
N GLY A 90 9.37 -44.63 -37.40
CA GLY A 90 9.20 -45.65 -38.44
C GLY A 90 9.57 -45.19 -39.85
N ASP A 91 9.58 -43.88 -40.10
CA ASP A 91 10.02 -43.28 -41.36
C ASP A 91 11.53 -43.42 -41.59
N TYR A 92 12.31 -43.62 -40.52
CA TYR A 92 13.76 -43.71 -40.54
C TYR A 92 14.22 -45.14 -40.16
N PRO A 93 14.23 -46.09 -41.10
CA PRO A 93 14.51 -47.50 -40.82
C PRO A 93 15.95 -47.78 -40.32
N ASP A 94 16.83 -46.79 -40.42
CA ASP A 94 18.21 -46.78 -39.94
C ASP A 94 18.37 -46.18 -38.54
N VAL A 95 17.27 -45.74 -37.92
CA VAL A 95 17.19 -45.44 -36.48
C VAL A 95 16.94 -46.76 -35.75
N THR A 96 17.98 -47.29 -35.10
CA THR A 96 17.92 -48.61 -34.43
C THR A 96 18.04 -48.55 -32.91
N GLY A 97 18.09 -47.36 -32.32
CA GLY A 97 18.19 -47.18 -30.87
C GLY A 97 18.21 -45.71 -30.43
N TYR A 98 18.11 -45.51 -29.11
CA TYR A 98 18.00 -44.19 -28.49
C TYR A 98 19.25 -43.78 -27.70
N PRO A 99 19.55 -42.47 -27.59
CA PRO A 99 18.96 -41.39 -28.40
C PRO A 99 19.48 -41.46 -29.83
N THR A 100 18.71 -40.99 -30.80
CA THR A 100 19.18 -40.69 -32.15
C THR A 100 18.58 -39.37 -32.59
N VAL A 101 19.43 -38.45 -33.06
CA VAL A 101 19.01 -37.15 -33.57
C VAL A 101 19.19 -37.13 -35.08
N ILE A 102 18.11 -36.82 -35.80
CA ILE A 102 18.07 -36.68 -37.24
C ILE A 102 18.04 -35.20 -37.59
N PHE A 103 18.99 -34.74 -38.40
CA PHE A 103 19.10 -33.35 -38.85
C PHE A 103 18.62 -33.24 -40.29
N ASP A 104 17.81 -32.21 -40.56
CA ASP A 104 17.16 -31.90 -41.84
C ASP A 104 16.65 -33.12 -42.59
N GLY A 105 15.97 -33.99 -41.85
CA GLY A 105 15.29 -35.18 -42.38
C GLY A 105 16.21 -36.22 -43.03
N ASN A 106 17.25 -36.56 -42.27
CA ASN A 106 18.26 -37.60 -42.50
C ASN A 106 19.40 -37.21 -43.45
N ASP A 107 19.70 -35.91 -43.51
CA ASP A 107 20.94 -35.42 -44.13
C ASP A 107 22.14 -35.73 -43.24
N GLU A 108 22.03 -35.40 -41.96
CA GLU A 108 22.98 -35.78 -40.93
C GLU A 108 22.29 -36.53 -39.79
N LYS A 109 23.08 -37.35 -39.11
CA LYS A 109 22.58 -38.18 -38.01
C LYS A 109 23.61 -38.35 -36.92
N VAL A 110 23.19 -38.13 -35.68
CA VAL A 110 23.99 -38.36 -34.48
C VAL A 110 23.31 -39.40 -33.60
N THR A 111 23.98 -40.52 -33.35
CA THR A 111 23.45 -41.65 -32.57
C THR A 111 24.15 -41.81 -31.23
N GLY A 112 23.39 -42.14 -30.19
CA GLY A 112 23.88 -42.38 -28.84
C GLY A 112 24.13 -41.09 -28.04
N GLY A 113 24.22 -41.21 -26.72
CA GLY A 113 24.54 -40.07 -25.85
C GLY A 113 25.94 -39.54 -26.11
N GLN A 114 26.07 -38.23 -26.35
CA GLN A 114 27.34 -37.55 -26.63
C GLN A 114 27.88 -36.85 -25.37
N GLU A 115 29.21 -36.79 -25.22
CA GLU A 115 29.85 -36.12 -24.08
C GLU A 115 29.80 -34.57 -24.16
N ASP A 116 29.67 -34.03 -25.37
CA ASP A 116 29.65 -32.59 -25.68
C ASP A 116 28.81 -32.27 -26.94
N THR A 117 28.79 -31.00 -27.35
CA THR A 117 27.98 -30.47 -28.46
C THR A 117 28.59 -30.69 -29.84
N SER A 118 29.87 -31.06 -29.95
CA SER A 118 30.65 -30.94 -31.20
C SER A 118 30.06 -31.73 -32.37
N ASN A 119 29.54 -32.94 -32.12
CA ASN A 119 28.95 -33.77 -33.18
C ASN A 119 27.60 -33.20 -33.67
N TYR A 120 26.86 -32.51 -32.80
CA TYR A 120 25.61 -31.86 -33.16
C TYR A 120 25.88 -30.55 -33.89
N GLU A 121 26.81 -29.71 -33.40
CA GLU A 121 27.26 -28.49 -34.09
C GLU A 121 27.75 -28.80 -35.51
N GLN A 122 28.56 -29.86 -35.68
CA GLN A 122 29.01 -30.31 -37.01
C GLN A 122 27.85 -30.75 -37.91
N ALA A 123 26.85 -31.44 -37.35
CA ALA A 123 25.67 -31.85 -38.12
C ALA A 123 24.87 -30.62 -38.59
N ILE A 124 24.66 -29.65 -37.69
CA ILE A 124 23.96 -28.39 -38.00
C ILE A 124 24.71 -27.60 -39.06
N ASP A 125 26.02 -27.44 -38.90
CA ASP A 125 26.90 -26.73 -39.84
C ASP A 125 26.89 -27.39 -41.24
N ASN A 126 26.91 -28.72 -41.31
CA ASN A 126 26.85 -29.43 -42.59
C ASN A 126 25.50 -29.26 -43.28
N CYS A 127 24.40 -29.37 -42.54
CA CYS A 127 23.06 -29.26 -43.12
C CYS A 127 22.74 -27.82 -43.54
N GLY A 128 23.05 -26.84 -42.69
CA GLY A 128 22.77 -25.43 -42.94
C GLY A 128 23.45 -24.86 -44.18
N GLN A 129 24.53 -25.47 -44.67
CA GLN A 129 25.23 -25.07 -45.90
C GLN A 129 24.72 -25.77 -47.17
N ARG A 130 23.76 -26.70 -47.04
CA ARG A 130 23.24 -27.44 -48.18
C ARG A 130 22.54 -26.47 -49.15
N ASP A 131 22.85 -26.61 -50.43
CA ASP A 131 22.14 -25.87 -51.48
C ASP A 131 20.77 -26.53 -51.68
N ASP A 132 19.72 -25.81 -51.29
CA ASP A 132 18.35 -26.32 -51.25
C ASP A 132 17.39 -25.51 -52.12
N THR A 133 16.22 -26.08 -52.35
CA THR A 133 15.12 -25.38 -53.01
C THR A 133 14.73 -24.16 -52.19
N ASP A 134 14.67 -22.99 -52.84
CA ASP A 134 14.33 -21.74 -52.18
C ASP A 134 12.84 -21.71 -51.78
N ILE A 135 12.58 -21.98 -50.51
CA ILE A 135 11.26 -21.95 -49.86
C ILE A 135 11.23 -20.84 -48.81
N SER A 136 10.23 -19.97 -48.90
CA SER A 136 9.83 -19.09 -47.78
C SER A 136 8.73 -19.76 -46.97
N LEU A 137 8.89 -19.74 -45.65
CA LEU A 137 8.02 -20.39 -44.68
C LEU A 137 7.75 -19.45 -43.50
N ASP A 138 6.49 -19.21 -43.19
CA ASP A 138 6.07 -18.40 -42.06
C ASP A 138 4.92 -19.11 -41.33
N ILE A 139 4.96 -19.11 -40.00
CA ILE A 139 3.94 -19.71 -39.13
C ILE A 139 3.46 -18.65 -38.15
N GLU A 140 2.16 -18.61 -37.92
CA GLU A 140 1.50 -17.76 -36.93
C GLU A 140 0.66 -18.60 -35.98
N MET A 141 0.78 -18.31 -34.68
CA MET A 141 0.04 -18.95 -33.59
C MET A 141 -0.68 -17.90 -32.75
N GLU A 142 -2.00 -18.04 -32.63
CA GLU A 142 -2.87 -17.18 -31.83
C GLU A 142 -3.53 -17.98 -30.71
N HIS A 143 -3.48 -17.49 -29.47
CA HIS A 143 -4.27 -18.07 -28.38
C HIS A 143 -5.73 -17.65 -28.49
N LEU A 144 -6.62 -18.62 -28.70
CA LEU A 144 -8.07 -18.39 -28.82
C LEU A 144 -8.83 -18.59 -27.49
N GLY A 145 -8.09 -18.89 -26.41
CA GLY A 145 -8.60 -19.17 -25.08
C GLY A 145 -8.71 -20.66 -24.77
N ALA A 146 -8.62 -20.99 -23.48
CA ALA A 146 -8.52 -22.38 -23.00
C ALA A 146 -7.40 -23.13 -23.75
N ASP A 147 -7.71 -24.29 -24.32
CA ASP A 147 -6.83 -25.22 -25.03
C ASP A 147 -6.83 -25.02 -26.56
N GLN A 148 -7.30 -23.88 -27.06
CA GLN A 148 -7.45 -23.62 -28.49
C GLN A 148 -6.35 -22.72 -29.04
N LEU A 149 -5.68 -23.20 -30.09
CA LEU A 149 -4.63 -22.50 -30.82
C LEU A 149 -5.09 -22.28 -32.27
N GLY A 150 -5.21 -21.02 -32.68
CA GLY A 150 -5.32 -20.67 -34.10
C GLY A 150 -3.94 -20.77 -34.74
N VAL A 151 -3.78 -21.61 -35.76
CA VAL A 151 -2.50 -21.84 -36.42
C VAL A 151 -2.62 -21.56 -37.92
N SER A 152 -1.80 -20.65 -38.41
CA SER A 152 -1.78 -20.22 -39.82
C SER A 152 -0.39 -20.38 -40.38
N LEU A 153 -0.27 -20.99 -41.56
CA LEU A 153 1.00 -21.32 -42.20
C LEU A 153 1.01 -20.78 -43.62
N ALA A 154 2.03 -20.00 -43.96
CA ALA A 154 2.27 -19.47 -45.28
C ALA A 154 3.55 -20.09 -45.87
N MET A 155 3.44 -20.56 -47.11
CA MET A 155 4.53 -21.23 -47.84
C MET A 155 4.64 -20.65 -49.24
N THR A 156 5.84 -20.30 -49.68
CA THR A 156 6.10 -19.83 -51.05
C THR A 156 7.31 -20.56 -51.62
N TRP A 157 7.16 -21.16 -52.80
CA TRP A 157 8.29 -21.61 -53.60
C TRP A 157 8.78 -20.46 -54.47
N ASN A 158 10.01 -20.01 -54.24
CA ASN A 158 10.55 -18.77 -54.80
C ASN A 158 11.23 -18.95 -56.16
N GLU A 159 11.31 -20.18 -56.67
CA GLU A 159 12.00 -20.47 -57.92
C GLU A 159 11.05 -20.52 -59.13
N ASP A 160 11.64 -20.40 -60.32
CA ASP A 160 10.91 -20.65 -61.56
C ASP A 160 10.70 -22.15 -61.78
N ALA A 161 9.50 -22.51 -62.25
CA ALA A 161 9.18 -23.90 -62.53
C ALA A 161 10.13 -24.53 -63.58
N PRO A 162 10.71 -25.71 -63.31
CA PRO A 162 11.51 -26.46 -64.28
C PRO A 162 10.73 -26.82 -65.54
N LEU A 163 11.43 -27.08 -66.64
CA LEU A 163 10.80 -27.51 -67.89
C LEU A 163 10.17 -28.91 -67.75
N GLY A 164 8.86 -28.98 -67.52
CA GLY A 164 8.09 -30.23 -67.50
C GLY A 164 7.20 -30.39 -66.27
N ASP A 165 7.54 -29.70 -65.19
CA ASP A 165 6.79 -29.70 -63.94
C ASP A 165 6.21 -28.30 -63.73
N SER A 166 4.90 -28.22 -63.48
CA SER A 166 4.23 -26.93 -63.30
C SER A 166 4.29 -26.41 -61.87
N THR A 167 4.58 -27.29 -60.92
CA THR A 167 4.46 -27.06 -59.49
C THR A 167 5.49 -27.89 -58.72
N PHE A 168 5.71 -27.54 -57.46
CA PHE A 168 6.63 -28.22 -56.55
C PHE A 168 5.84 -28.95 -55.45
N ASN A 169 5.98 -30.27 -55.38
CA ASN A 169 5.41 -31.06 -54.30
C ASN A 169 6.39 -31.09 -53.12
N GLY A 170 5.88 -30.80 -51.93
CA GLY A 170 6.58 -30.99 -50.68
C GLY A 170 5.66 -31.57 -49.62
N TYR A 171 6.18 -31.66 -48.41
CA TYR A 171 5.44 -32.18 -47.26
C TYR A 171 5.67 -31.25 -46.09
N VAL A 172 4.62 -30.83 -45.38
CA VAL A 172 4.78 -29.91 -44.25
C VAL A 172 4.36 -30.56 -42.95
N ARG A 173 5.17 -30.35 -41.91
CA ARG A 173 4.85 -30.74 -40.53
C ARG A 173 5.03 -29.57 -39.59
N ALA A 174 3.97 -29.21 -38.88
CA ALA A 174 4.00 -28.20 -37.83
C ALA A 174 3.84 -28.89 -36.47
N TYR A 175 4.96 -29.06 -35.77
CA TYR A 175 5.09 -29.74 -34.49
C TYR A 175 4.66 -28.80 -33.36
N ILE A 176 3.63 -29.19 -32.62
CA ILE A 176 3.22 -28.57 -31.36
C ILE A 176 4.00 -29.24 -30.25
N VAL A 177 4.74 -28.43 -29.50
CA VAL A 177 5.64 -28.92 -28.46
C VAL A 177 5.44 -28.14 -27.17
N GLU A 178 5.64 -28.83 -26.05
CA GLU A 178 5.80 -28.16 -24.75
C GLU A 178 7.27 -27.78 -24.55
N LYS A 179 7.56 -26.49 -24.33
CA LYS A 179 8.90 -25.98 -24.00
C LYS A 179 9.48 -26.75 -22.82
N VAL A 180 8.72 -26.83 -21.73
CA VAL A 180 8.94 -27.73 -20.60
C VAL A 180 7.95 -28.88 -20.71
N SER A 181 8.43 -30.04 -21.15
CA SER A 181 7.59 -31.21 -21.41
C SER A 181 6.93 -31.77 -20.16
N ARG A 182 5.68 -32.23 -20.29
CA ARG A 182 5.01 -33.07 -19.29
C ARG A 182 5.71 -34.41 -19.05
N TYR A 183 6.52 -34.87 -20.00
CA TYR A 183 7.23 -36.14 -19.92
C TYR A 183 8.62 -35.93 -19.31
N ASN A 184 8.94 -36.78 -18.32
CA ASN A 184 10.26 -36.79 -17.71
C ASN A 184 11.18 -37.79 -18.39
N ASN A 185 12.45 -37.41 -18.50
CA ASN A 185 13.54 -38.26 -18.94
C ASN A 185 13.92 -39.29 -17.85
N TYR A 186 14.91 -40.14 -18.16
CA TYR A 186 15.37 -41.19 -17.23
C TYR A 186 15.88 -40.66 -15.88
N ASP A 187 16.45 -39.44 -15.84
CA ASP A 187 16.97 -38.81 -14.63
C ASP A 187 15.87 -38.13 -13.80
N GLY A 188 14.65 -38.02 -14.35
CA GLY A 188 13.48 -37.45 -13.70
C GLY A 188 13.25 -35.98 -14.00
N ASP A 189 14.01 -35.39 -14.92
CA ASP A 189 13.84 -34.01 -15.38
C ASP A 189 12.94 -33.96 -16.63
N PRO A 190 12.12 -32.91 -16.82
CA PRO A 190 11.35 -32.71 -18.05
C PRO A 190 12.21 -32.73 -19.32
N TYR A 191 11.68 -33.29 -20.42
CA TYR A 191 12.28 -33.06 -21.74
C TYR A 191 12.13 -31.60 -22.19
N HIS A 192 13.05 -31.14 -23.04
CA HIS A 192 12.93 -29.86 -23.76
C HIS A 192 12.14 -30.08 -25.05
N PHE A 193 11.21 -29.18 -25.37
CA PHE A 193 10.43 -29.22 -26.62
C PHE A 193 9.78 -30.59 -26.87
N GLY A 194 9.09 -31.12 -25.84
CA GLY A 194 8.43 -32.42 -25.91
C GLY A 194 7.26 -32.39 -26.87
N PHE A 195 7.28 -33.26 -27.88
CA PHE A 195 6.23 -33.33 -28.90
C PHE A 195 4.88 -33.78 -28.33
N LEU A 196 3.84 -33.00 -28.63
CA LEU A 196 2.45 -33.35 -28.35
C LEU A 196 1.76 -33.88 -29.61
N ASP A 197 1.69 -33.03 -30.65
CA ASP A 197 0.99 -33.34 -31.88
C ASP A 197 1.43 -32.45 -33.06
N TYR A 198 0.87 -32.69 -34.24
CA TYR A 198 0.97 -31.86 -35.42
C TYR A 198 -0.25 -30.95 -35.57
N ALA A 199 -0.02 -29.65 -35.81
CA ALA A 199 -1.04 -28.74 -36.34
C ALA A 199 -1.32 -29.02 -37.84
N PHE A 200 -0.25 -29.36 -38.58
CA PHE A 200 -0.28 -29.79 -39.97
C PHE A 200 0.64 -30.98 -40.14
N ASP A 201 0.21 -31.99 -40.89
CA ASP A 201 0.98 -33.17 -41.29
C ASP A 201 0.42 -33.65 -42.63
N GLU A 202 0.77 -32.95 -43.71
CA GLU A 202 0.19 -33.23 -45.03
C GLU A 202 1.11 -32.86 -46.21
N SER A 203 0.87 -33.50 -47.35
CA SER A 203 1.53 -33.15 -48.61
C SER A 203 0.93 -31.89 -49.22
N VAL A 204 1.78 -31.03 -49.76
CA VAL A 204 1.38 -29.76 -50.38
C VAL A 204 1.99 -29.59 -51.76
N ASP A 205 1.19 -29.05 -52.67
CA ASP A 205 1.61 -28.65 -54.01
C ASP A 205 1.71 -27.12 -54.09
N LEU A 206 2.85 -26.58 -54.50
CA LEU A 206 3.18 -25.15 -54.57
C LEU A 206 3.37 -24.68 -56.00
N ASP A 207 2.64 -23.62 -56.37
CA ASP A 207 2.88 -22.88 -57.61
C ASP A 207 4.10 -21.95 -57.46
N PRO A 208 4.92 -21.75 -58.51
CA PRO A 208 6.08 -20.88 -58.44
C PRO A 208 5.68 -19.43 -58.15
N HIS A 209 6.44 -18.77 -57.26
CA HIS A 209 6.27 -17.38 -56.81
C HIS A 209 4.89 -17.06 -56.22
N THR A 210 4.13 -18.07 -55.79
CA THR A 210 2.79 -17.89 -55.25
C THR A 210 2.73 -18.43 -53.82
N THR A 211 2.24 -17.61 -52.90
CA THR A 211 2.04 -18.01 -51.52
C THR A 211 0.80 -18.88 -51.38
N LYS A 212 0.97 -20.04 -50.74
CA LYS A 212 -0.10 -20.93 -50.32
C LYS A 212 -0.27 -20.83 -48.80
N GLU A 213 -1.51 -20.71 -48.36
CA GLU A 213 -1.84 -20.61 -46.94
C GLU A 213 -2.65 -21.83 -46.48
N LEU A 214 -2.31 -22.34 -45.30
CA LEU A 214 -3.08 -23.32 -44.55
C LEU A 214 -3.49 -22.69 -43.21
N ASN A 215 -4.69 -22.99 -42.75
CA ASN A 215 -5.21 -22.46 -41.49
C ASN A 215 -5.96 -23.58 -40.76
N THR A 216 -5.76 -23.68 -39.46
CA THR A 216 -6.48 -24.62 -38.59
C THR A 216 -6.72 -24.03 -37.21
N ILE A 217 -7.66 -24.61 -36.48
CA ILE A 217 -7.79 -24.41 -35.03
C ILE A 217 -7.44 -25.76 -34.41
N TRP A 218 -6.32 -25.83 -33.72
CA TRP A 218 -5.93 -27.00 -32.95
C TRP A 218 -6.52 -26.90 -31.55
N ILE A 219 -7.19 -27.96 -31.08
CA ILE A 219 -7.90 -27.99 -29.81
C ILE A 219 -7.32 -29.12 -28.96
N GLY A 220 -6.55 -28.78 -27.93
CA GLY A 220 -5.77 -29.77 -27.18
C GLY A 220 -6.57 -30.97 -26.66
N GLY A 221 -7.79 -30.76 -26.16
CA GLY A 221 -8.67 -31.84 -25.70
C GLY A 221 -9.20 -32.79 -26.79
N GLU A 222 -8.96 -32.53 -28.07
CA GLU A 222 -9.25 -33.45 -29.18
C GLU A 222 -8.07 -34.38 -29.52
N HIS A 223 -6.96 -34.23 -28.81
CA HIS A 223 -5.70 -34.94 -29.01
C HIS A 223 -5.26 -35.60 -27.69
N GLU A 224 -4.67 -36.79 -27.78
CA GLU A 224 -4.24 -37.57 -26.61
C GLU A 224 -2.92 -38.29 -26.88
N ASP A 225 -2.21 -38.62 -25.80
CA ASP A 225 -0.98 -39.41 -25.84
C ASP A 225 -1.25 -40.92 -25.83
N SER A 226 -0.19 -41.75 -25.87
CA SER A 226 -0.30 -43.22 -25.85
C SER A 226 -0.93 -43.78 -24.58
N ASN A 227 -1.00 -42.99 -23.50
CA ASN A 227 -1.62 -43.35 -22.23
C ASN A 227 -3.11 -42.96 -22.17
N GLY A 228 -3.60 -42.19 -23.14
CA GLY A 228 -4.96 -41.65 -23.20
C GLY A 228 -5.15 -40.39 -22.35
N ASP A 229 -4.07 -39.69 -22.03
CA ASP A 229 -4.12 -38.37 -21.39
C ASP A 229 -4.27 -37.30 -22.50
N ASP A 230 -5.34 -36.49 -22.43
CA ASP A 230 -5.60 -35.43 -23.41
C ASP A 230 -4.77 -34.16 -23.13
N PHE A 231 -4.76 -33.23 -24.09
CA PHE A 231 -4.02 -31.96 -23.98
C PHE A 231 -4.94 -30.76 -23.67
N SER A 232 -6.07 -30.97 -22.98
CA SER A 232 -6.98 -29.87 -22.61
C SER A 232 -6.40 -28.94 -21.53
N ASP A 233 -5.27 -29.30 -20.94
CA ASP A 233 -4.59 -28.62 -19.84
C ASP A 233 -3.35 -27.81 -20.27
N ILE A 234 -3.12 -27.65 -21.57
CA ILE A 234 -1.98 -26.89 -22.10
C ILE A 234 -1.96 -25.46 -21.54
N ASP A 235 -0.74 -24.97 -21.35
CA ASP A 235 -0.47 -23.58 -21.01
C ASP A 235 0.15 -22.89 -22.22
N TYR A 236 -0.48 -21.83 -22.72
CA TYR A 236 -0.04 -21.15 -23.95
C TYR A 236 1.41 -20.68 -23.85
N GLU A 237 1.84 -20.18 -22.68
CA GLU A 237 3.23 -19.73 -22.46
C GLU A 237 4.25 -20.87 -22.53
N ASN A 238 3.81 -22.12 -22.36
CA ASN A 238 4.63 -23.31 -22.45
C ASN A 238 4.54 -24.00 -23.83
N ILE A 239 3.79 -23.47 -24.79
CA ILE A 239 3.64 -24.08 -26.11
C ILE A 239 4.46 -23.33 -27.16
N ASN A 240 5.25 -24.09 -27.92
CA ASN A 240 5.89 -23.62 -29.14
C ASN A 240 5.36 -24.42 -30.34
N ILE A 241 5.40 -23.79 -31.52
CA ILE A 241 5.21 -24.49 -32.79
C ILE A 241 6.47 -24.36 -33.62
N PHE A 242 7.06 -25.49 -33.99
CA PHE A 242 8.13 -25.53 -35.00
C PHE A 242 7.57 -26.16 -36.26
N VAL A 243 7.78 -25.54 -37.41
CA VAL A 243 7.32 -26.07 -38.70
C VAL A 243 8.52 -26.36 -39.58
N ALA A 244 8.54 -27.55 -40.16
CA ALA A 244 9.53 -27.97 -41.14
C ALA A 244 8.82 -28.30 -42.46
N PHE A 245 9.33 -27.71 -43.54
CA PHE A 245 8.91 -28.01 -44.90
C PHE A 245 9.91 -28.97 -45.52
N PHE A 246 9.45 -30.18 -45.83
CA PHE A 246 10.23 -31.26 -46.41
C PHE A 246 10.07 -31.30 -47.94
N ASN A 247 11.06 -31.88 -48.61
CA ASN A 247 10.90 -32.33 -49.99
C ASN A 247 9.79 -33.39 -50.12
N ASP A 248 9.44 -33.78 -51.35
CA ASP A 248 8.43 -34.84 -51.59
C ASP A 248 8.89 -36.19 -51.03
N GLU A 249 8.47 -36.48 -49.79
CA GLU A 249 8.77 -37.73 -49.09
C GLU A 249 8.19 -38.98 -49.77
N SER A 250 7.21 -38.82 -50.66
CA SER A 250 6.64 -39.94 -51.42
C SER A 250 7.48 -40.33 -52.63
N ALA A 251 8.32 -39.40 -53.11
CA ALA A 251 9.14 -39.55 -54.31
C ALA A 251 10.64 -39.69 -54.01
N SER A 252 11.09 -39.30 -52.82
CA SER A 252 12.48 -39.38 -52.39
C SER A 252 12.72 -40.46 -51.32
N ALA A 253 13.89 -41.09 -51.35
CA ALA A 253 14.35 -41.95 -50.25
C ALA A 253 14.88 -41.14 -49.07
N ASP A 254 15.37 -39.92 -49.34
CA ASP A 254 15.93 -38.99 -48.37
C ASP A 254 14.93 -37.84 -48.17
N LYS A 255 14.52 -37.61 -46.92
CA LYS A 255 13.38 -36.75 -46.53
C LYS A 255 13.87 -35.36 -46.15
N TYR A 256 14.59 -34.66 -47.02
CA TYR A 256 15.26 -33.41 -46.64
C TYR A 256 14.31 -32.30 -46.19
N VAL A 257 14.62 -31.65 -45.07
CA VAL A 257 14.00 -30.37 -44.67
C VAL A 257 14.60 -29.25 -45.49
N LEU A 258 13.78 -28.50 -46.21
CA LEU A 258 14.17 -27.40 -47.10
C LEU A 258 14.08 -26.03 -46.44
N GLN A 259 13.19 -25.89 -45.45
CA GLN A 259 13.05 -24.66 -44.66
C GLN A 259 12.35 -24.95 -43.33
N THR A 260 12.68 -24.16 -42.31
CA THR A 260 12.07 -24.22 -40.98
C THR A 260 11.60 -22.85 -40.55
N ALA A 261 10.48 -22.80 -39.82
CA ALA A 261 9.99 -21.60 -39.15
C ALA A 261 9.46 -21.94 -37.76
N PHE A 262 9.22 -20.92 -36.95
CA PHE A 262 8.78 -21.08 -35.57
C PHE A 262 7.71 -20.06 -35.20
N ALA A 263 6.88 -20.43 -34.23
CA ALA A 263 6.01 -19.55 -33.48
C ALA A 263 6.25 -19.83 -32.00
N ILE A 264 6.83 -18.85 -31.31
CA ILE A 264 7.14 -18.92 -29.87
C ILE A 264 6.42 -17.74 -29.22
N PRO A 265 5.52 -17.95 -28.26
CA PRO A 265 4.83 -16.88 -27.57
C PRO A 265 5.82 -15.89 -26.94
N PRO A 266 5.64 -14.57 -27.13
CA PRO A 266 6.41 -13.58 -26.41
C PRO A 266 5.96 -13.51 -24.95
N GLU A 267 6.87 -13.16 -24.04
CA GLU A 267 6.53 -12.83 -22.65
C GLU A 267 6.02 -11.38 -22.57
N LEU A 268 4.96 -11.15 -21.77
CA LEU A 268 4.36 -9.83 -21.53
C LEU A 268 4.08 -9.63 -20.04
N GLU A 269 4.61 -8.54 -19.48
CA GLU A 269 4.30 -8.08 -18.13
C GLU A 269 3.90 -6.60 -18.18
N ILE A 270 2.76 -6.25 -17.57
CA ILE A 270 2.29 -4.87 -17.41
C ILE A 270 2.35 -4.48 -15.94
N ASP A 271 2.90 -3.29 -15.66
CA ASP A 271 2.99 -2.73 -14.31
C ASP A 271 1.59 -2.54 -13.68
N GLU A 272 1.51 -2.66 -12.34
CA GLU A 272 0.27 -2.36 -11.61
C GLU A 272 -0.14 -0.89 -11.80
N LEU A 273 -1.42 -0.67 -12.11
CA LEU A 273 -2.01 0.66 -12.28
C LEU A 273 -2.95 0.99 -11.12
N ASP A 274 -3.15 2.28 -10.86
CA ASP A 274 -4.20 2.75 -9.95
C ASP A 274 -5.59 2.35 -10.49
N GLU A 275 -6.52 1.99 -9.59
CA GLU A 275 -7.86 1.51 -9.98
C GLU A 275 -8.68 2.59 -10.71
N VAL A 276 -8.43 3.88 -10.43
CA VAL A 276 -9.14 5.02 -11.02
C VAL A 276 -8.18 5.88 -11.82
N VAL A 277 -8.47 6.08 -13.10
CA VAL A 277 -7.59 6.81 -14.04
C VAL A 277 -8.38 7.78 -14.93
N GLY A 278 -7.75 8.89 -15.32
CA GLY A 278 -8.34 9.90 -16.20
C GLY A 278 -7.27 10.73 -16.93
N GLY A 279 -7.63 11.27 -18.10
CA GLY A 279 -6.71 12.03 -18.96
C GLY A 279 -5.81 11.13 -19.82
N VAL A 280 -4.49 11.31 -19.77
CA VAL A 280 -3.54 10.46 -20.50
C VAL A 280 -2.94 9.45 -19.54
N LEU A 281 -3.19 8.17 -19.80
CA LEU A 281 -2.68 7.03 -19.06
C LEU A 281 -1.41 6.49 -19.72
N ASP A 282 -0.28 6.57 -19.03
CA ASP A 282 0.96 5.93 -19.46
C ASP A 282 0.98 4.48 -18.97
N ILE A 283 0.82 3.51 -19.88
CA ILE A 283 0.96 2.09 -19.57
C ILE A 283 2.43 1.72 -19.67
N HIS A 284 3.00 1.29 -18.55
CA HIS A 284 4.35 0.77 -18.45
C HIS A 284 4.32 -0.76 -18.44
N GLY A 285 5.27 -1.38 -19.12
CA GLY A 285 5.40 -2.84 -19.12
C GLY A 285 6.72 -3.28 -19.76
N SER A 286 6.92 -4.59 -19.80
CA SER A 286 8.06 -5.24 -20.45
C SER A 286 7.54 -6.35 -21.36
N ALA A 287 8.15 -6.46 -22.54
CA ALA A 287 7.83 -7.53 -23.48
C ALA A 287 9.11 -8.05 -24.14
N VAL A 288 9.26 -9.37 -24.16
CA VAL A 288 10.46 -10.05 -24.68
C VAL A 288 10.04 -11.25 -25.50
N SER A 289 10.54 -11.34 -26.73
CA SER A 289 10.50 -12.57 -27.53
C SER A 289 11.86 -13.27 -27.46
N GLU A 290 11.85 -14.59 -27.24
CA GLU A 290 13.07 -15.37 -26.99
C GLU A 290 13.96 -15.47 -28.22
N LYS A 291 13.38 -15.67 -29.41
CA LYS A 291 14.07 -15.94 -30.68
C LYS A 291 13.81 -14.89 -31.75
N SER A 292 13.14 -13.81 -31.38
CA SER A 292 12.83 -12.69 -32.27
C SER A 292 12.70 -11.38 -31.49
N GLU A 293 12.30 -10.31 -32.17
CA GLU A 293 11.93 -9.06 -31.52
C GLU A 293 10.40 -8.95 -31.46
N ILE A 294 9.87 -8.28 -30.44
CA ILE A 294 8.50 -7.79 -30.46
C ILE A 294 8.38 -6.84 -31.65
N LYS A 295 7.52 -7.17 -32.61
CA LYS A 295 7.31 -6.36 -33.81
C LYS A 295 6.45 -5.15 -33.50
N ASN A 296 5.30 -5.37 -32.86
CA ASN A 296 4.31 -4.34 -32.57
C ASN A 296 3.65 -4.58 -31.20
N VAL A 297 3.19 -3.48 -30.60
CA VAL A 297 2.24 -3.50 -29.48
C VAL A 297 0.94 -2.88 -29.94
N TYR A 298 -0.17 -3.51 -29.58
CA TYR A 298 -1.52 -3.03 -29.81
C TYR A 298 -2.24 -2.89 -28.48
N TYR A 299 -3.22 -1.99 -28.45
CA TYR A 299 -4.14 -1.90 -27.33
C TYR A 299 -5.57 -1.76 -27.85
N ARG A 300 -6.55 -2.10 -27.01
CA ARG A 300 -7.95 -1.82 -27.28
C ARG A 300 -8.73 -1.67 -26.00
N TRP A 301 -9.81 -0.91 -26.08
CA TRP A 301 -10.82 -0.84 -25.03
C TRP A 301 -11.92 -1.86 -25.31
N ASN A 302 -12.26 -2.66 -24.31
CA ASN A 302 -13.31 -3.66 -24.36
C ASN A 302 -13.14 -4.60 -25.58
N GLN A 303 -14.11 -4.59 -26.49
CA GLN A 303 -14.09 -5.39 -27.72
C GLN A 303 -13.97 -4.54 -28.99
N ASP A 304 -13.47 -3.31 -28.85
CA ASP A 304 -13.24 -2.43 -29.99
C ASP A 304 -12.06 -2.92 -30.85
N ASP A 305 -11.84 -2.25 -31.99
CA ASP A 305 -10.74 -2.59 -32.90
C ASP A 305 -9.37 -2.35 -32.23
N TRP A 306 -8.39 -3.17 -32.59
CA TRP A 306 -7.02 -3.02 -32.11
C TRP A 306 -6.37 -1.74 -32.66
N GLU A 307 -5.86 -0.90 -31.76
CA GLU A 307 -5.08 0.28 -32.08
C GLU A 307 -3.58 -0.01 -31.99
N ASN A 308 -2.80 0.47 -32.96
CA ASN A 308 -1.35 0.29 -32.97
C ASN A 308 -0.69 1.38 -32.10
N SER A 309 0.18 0.99 -31.18
CA SER A 309 0.91 1.92 -30.31
C SER A 309 1.96 2.77 -31.04
N GLY A 310 2.38 2.35 -32.23
CA GLY A 310 3.41 3.00 -33.03
C GLY A 310 4.84 2.78 -32.53
N LEU A 311 5.05 1.83 -31.61
CA LEU A 311 6.39 1.42 -31.16
C LEU A 311 7.15 0.74 -32.31
N ASN A 312 8.48 0.98 -32.37
CA ASN A 312 9.37 0.24 -33.26
C ASN A 312 9.70 -1.12 -32.64
N PRO A 313 10.21 -2.09 -33.42
CA PRO A 313 10.61 -3.39 -32.88
C PRO A 313 11.60 -3.29 -31.71
N PHE A 314 11.41 -4.13 -30.68
CA PHE A 314 12.18 -4.10 -29.45
C PHE A 314 12.12 -5.44 -28.69
N ASN A 315 12.99 -5.57 -27.68
CA ASN A 315 12.82 -6.48 -26.55
C ASN A 315 13.17 -5.68 -25.27
N GLY A 316 12.33 -5.78 -24.24
CA GLY A 316 12.49 -5.08 -22.96
C GLY A 316 11.34 -4.14 -22.64
N ASP A 317 11.64 -3.05 -21.92
CA ASP A 317 10.62 -2.16 -21.38
C ASP A 317 9.99 -1.25 -22.45
N PHE A 318 8.69 -1.00 -22.32
CA PHE A 318 7.95 -0.08 -23.16
C PHE A 318 7.02 0.83 -22.36
N VAL A 319 6.63 1.95 -22.97
CA VAL A 319 5.61 2.85 -22.46
C VAL A 319 4.68 3.23 -23.61
N ILE A 320 3.37 3.06 -23.41
CA ILE A 320 2.34 3.51 -24.36
C ILE A 320 1.43 4.56 -23.69
N PRO A 321 1.36 5.80 -24.23
CA PRO A 321 0.40 6.79 -23.76
C PRO A 321 -0.96 6.51 -24.39
N ILE A 322 -1.99 6.33 -23.56
CA ILE A 322 -3.37 6.08 -23.97
C ILE A 322 -4.24 7.24 -23.49
N ASP A 323 -4.94 7.89 -24.42
CA ASP A 323 -5.90 8.95 -24.11
C ASP A 323 -7.20 8.32 -23.62
N THR A 324 -7.59 8.57 -22.37
CA THR A 324 -8.84 8.07 -21.79
C THR A 324 -10.00 9.03 -22.00
N GLU A 325 -9.80 10.27 -22.45
CA GLU A 325 -10.88 11.26 -22.68
C GLU A 325 -11.86 10.81 -23.77
N VAL A 326 -11.41 9.94 -24.67
CA VAL A 326 -12.24 9.32 -25.71
C VAL A 326 -13.11 8.18 -25.19
N VAL A 327 -12.87 7.74 -23.96
CA VAL A 327 -13.56 6.65 -23.28
C VAL A 327 -14.58 7.23 -22.29
N THR A 328 -15.74 6.58 -22.15
CA THR A 328 -16.76 6.99 -21.18
C THR A 328 -16.32 6.71 -19.75
N ASN A 329 -16.90 7.43 -18.77
CA ASN A 329 -16.65 7.13 -17.37
C ASN A 329 -17.29 5.78 -16.97
N GLY A 330 -16.63 5.07 -16.05
CA GLY A 330 -17.04 3.77 -15.52
C GLY A 330 -16.03 2.66 -15.80
N ASN A 331 -16.43 1.42 -15.52
CA ASN A 331 -15.54 0.26 -15.65
C ASN A 331 -15.34 -0.12 -17.11
N HIS A 332 -14.07 -0.24 -17.50
CA HIS A 332 -13.63 -0.62 -18.82
C HIS A 332 -12.54 -1.69 -18.76
N GLU A 333 -12.52 -2.53 -19.78
CA GLU A 333 -11.47 -3.53 -19.98
C GLU A 333 -10.43 -2.95 -20.93
N LEU A 334 -9.17 -2.90 -20.54
CA LEU A 334 -8.04 -2.52 -21.39
C LEU A 334 -7.25 -3.78 -21.73
N SER A 335 -7.23 -4.18 -22.99
CA SER A 335 -6.37 -5.28 -23.45
C SER A 335 -5.14 -4.73 -24.15
N ILE A 336 -3.96 -5.22 -23.76
CA ILE A 336 -2.69 -4.99 -24.42
C ILE A 336 -2.27 -6.27 -25.13
N LYS A 337 -1.94 -6.18 -26.41
CA LYS A 337 -1.44 -7.29 -27.22
C LYS A 337 -0.04 -6.98 -27.74
N VAL A 338 0.89 -7.87 -27.49
CA VAL A 338 2.21 -7.85 -28.13
C VAL A 338 2.28 -8.92 -29.21
N VAL A 339 2.95 -8.61 -30.32
CA VAL A 339 3.08 -9.50 -31.48
C VAL A 339 4.55 -9.58 -31.86
N ASP A 340 5.07 -10.78 -32.03
CA ASP A 340 6.46 -11.04 -32.42
C ASP A 340 6.56 -11.73 -33.78
N ARG A 341 7.67 -12.43 -34.08
CA ARG A 341 7.76 -13.30 -35.25
C ARG A 341 7.04 -14.63 -35.00
N GLY A 342 5.73 -14.61 -35.24
CA GLY A 342 4.92 -15.83 -35.37
C GLY A 342 3.96 -16.09 -34.21
N ALA A 343 3.96 -15.28 -33.16
CA ALA A 343 2.98 -15.42 -32.08
C ALA A 343 2.51 -14.07 -31.52
N SER A 344 1.54 -14.13 -30.62
CA SER A 344 1.07 -12.95 -29.90
C SER A 344 0.60 -13.29 -28.50
N MET A 345 0.79 -12.36 -27.56
CA MET A 345 0.31 -12.49 -26.19
C MET A 345 -0.62 -11.32 -25.86
N VAL A 346 -1.68 -11.59 -25.09
CA VAL A 346 -2.66 -10.58 -24.66
C VAL A 346 -2.77 -10.59 -23.15
N GLN A 347 -2.59 -9.42 -22.54
CA GLN A 347 -2.92 -9.19 -21.14
C GLN A 347 -4.08 -8.19 -21.03
N THR A 348 -4.97 -8.43 -20.08
CA THR A 348 -6.18 -7.63 -19.90
C THR A 348 -6.25 -7.06 -18.48
N LEU A 349 -6.55 -5.77 -18.38
CA LEU A 349 -6.69 -5.01 -17.16
C LEU A 349 -8.13 -4.50 -17.03
N ASN A 350 -8.65 -4.44 -15.81
CA ASN A 350 -9.94 -3.80 -15.52
C ASN A 350 -9.67 -2.46 -14.85
N LEU A 351 -10.13 -1.37 -15.46
CA LEU A 351 -9.88 0.01 -15.02
C LEU A 351 -11.21 0.75 -14.82
N GLU A 352 -11.31 1.56 -13.78
CA GLU A 352 -12.41 2.52 -13.63
C GLU A 352 -11.96 3.85 -14.24
N ILE A 353 -12.57 4.23 -15.36
CA ILE A 353 -12.27 5.49 -16.04
C ILE A 353 -13.08 6.62 -15.42
N LEU A 354 -12.41 7.70 -15.03
CA LEU A 354 -13.02 8.88 -14.43
C LEU A 354 -12.44 10.16 -15.04
N ASN A 355 -12.95 10.54 -16.21
CA ASN A 355 -12.60 11.80 -16.85
C ASN A 355 -13.47 12.91 -16.24
N ASP A 356 -12.92 13.61 -15.25
CA ASP A 356 -13.57 14.72 -14.57
C ASP A 356 -12.57 15.83 -14.23
N ASP A 357 -12.83 17.02 -14.78
CA ASP A 357 -12.01 18.23 -14.63
C ASP A 357 -12.73 19.32 -13.82
N ASN A 358 -13.96 19.08 -13.38
CA ASN A 358 -14.77 20.07 -12.69
C ASN A 358 -14.52 19.96 -11.18
N PRO A 359 -14.06 21.03 -10.50
CA PRO A 359 -13.91 20.99 -9.06
C PRO A 359 -15.27 20.99 -8.34
N PRO A 360 -15.35 20.41 -7.13
CA PRO A 360 -16.55 20.47 -6.31
C PRO A 360 -17.00 21.91 -6.03
N ILE A 361 -18.29 22.12 -5.86
CA ILE A 361 -18.90 23.39 -5.44
C ILE A 361 -19.17 23.34 -3.94
N ILE A 362 -18.62 24.30 -3.20
CA ILE A 362 -18.80 24.42 -1.74
C ILE A 362 -19.76 25.57 -1.40
N GLN A 363 -20.79 25.27 -0.62
CA GLN A 363 -21.69 26.25 -0.02
C GLN A 363 -21.60 26.21 1.51
N ILE A 364 -21.19 27.32 2.13
CA ILE A 364 -21.11 27.43 3.59
C ILE A 364 -22.52 27.63 4.17
N ILE A 365 -22.92 26.74 5.09
CA ILE A 365 -24.21 26.79 5.79
C ILE A 365 -24.06 27.44 7.17
N SER A 366 -23.02 27.05 7.91
CA SER A 366 -22.73 27.59 9.24
C SER A 366 -21.24 27.45 9.59
N PRO A 367 -20.62 28.42 10.28
CA PRO A 367 -21.17 29.74 10.62
C PRO A 367 -21.31 30.65 9.40
N GLY A 368 -22.16 31.66 9.50
CA GLY A 368 -22.27 32.73 8.52
C GLY A 368 -21.18 33.79 8.70
N GLU A 369 -20.99 34.62 7.66
CA GLU A 369 -20.01 35.71 7.67
C GLU A 369 -20.31 36.73 8.79
N GLY A 370 -19.33 36.92 9.69
CA GLY A 370 -19.40 37.83 10.82
C GLY A 370 -20.09 37.26 12.06
N ASP A 371 -20.45 35.97 12.07
CA ASP A 371 -21.07 35.35 13.24
C ASP A 371 -20.12 35.35 14.45
N THR A 372 -20.69 35.57 15.63
CA THR A 372 -19.97 35.40 16.90
C THR A 372 -20.22 34.00 17.43
N VAL A 373 -19.15 33.29 17.76
CA VAL A 373 -19.19 31.89 18.19
C VAL A 373 -18.47 31.68 19.51
N GLU A 374 -18.93 30.70 20.29
CA GLU A 374 -18.40 30.38 21.61
C GLU A 374 -18.52 28.88 21.92
N SER A 375 -17.76 28.39 22.90
CA SER A 375 -17.80 27.01 23.36
C SER A 375 -17.72 25.99 22.22
N ILE A 376 -18.79 25.24 21.92
CA ILE A 376 -18.83 24.25 20.83
C ILE A 376 -19.66 24.80 19.69
N THR A 377 -19.02 25.01 18.54
CA THR A 377 -19.63 25.49 17.31
C THR A 377 -19.71 24.38 16.27
N VAL A 378 -20.86 24.27 15.60
CA VAL A 378 -21.05 23.36 14.46
C VAL A 378 -20.67 24.10 13.18
N LEU A 379 -19.67 23.56 12.49
CA LEU A 379 -19.31 23.94 11.14
C LEU A 379 -20.07 23.04 10.18
N GLU A 380 -20.78 23.61 9.22
CA GLU A 380 -21.58 22.89 8.25
C GLU A 380 -21.40 23.52 6.86
N ILE A 381 -21.12 22.67 5.87
CA ILE A 381 -21.04 23.02 4.46
C ILE A 381 -21.82 22.02 3.63
N GLU A 382 -22.36 22.45 2.51
CA GLU A 382 -22.91 21.60 1.46
C GLU A 382 -21.87 21.52 0.33
N VAL A 383 -21.53 20.32 -0.10
CA VAL A 383 -20.53 20.08 -1.14
C VAL A 383 -21.15 19.23 -2.23
N THR A 384 -21.23 19.77 -3.44
CA THR A 384 -21.77 19.06 -4.60
C THR A 384 -20.72 18.98 -5.69
N ASP A 385 -20.79 17.94 -6.50
CA ASP A 385 -19.87 17.66 -7.58
C ASP A 385 -20.67 16.97 -8.70
N ASP A 386 -20.30 17.15 -9.97
CA ASP A 386 -21.00 16.50 -11.08
C ASP A 386 -20.73 14.99 -11.18
N ASN A 387 -19.80 14.49 -10.37
CA ASN A 387 -19.42 13.09 -10.33
C ASN A 387 -19.38 12.52 -8.90
N GLN A 388 -18.35 12.81 -8.11
CA GLN A 388 -18.22 12.30 -6.74
C GLN A 388 -17.28 13.13 -5.86
N VAL A 389 -17.81 13.63 -4.74
CA VAL A 389 -17.00 14.23 -3.66
C VAL A 389 -16.23 13.14 -2.89
N SER A 390 -14.91 13.31 -2.77
CA SER A 390 -14.03 12.39 -2.04
C SER A 390 -13.77 12.83 -0.59
N ASP A 391 -13.45 14.11 -0.38
CA ASP A 391 -13.08 14.62 0.94
C ASP A 391 -13.59 16.04 1.18
N ALA A 392 -13.88 16.35 2.43
CA ALA A 392 -14.25 17.70 2.88
C ALA A 392 -13.50 18.00 4.19
N GLU A 393 -12.84 19.16 4.23
CA GLU A 393 -11.96 19.54 5.33
C GLU A 393 -12.14 21.01 5.69
N TYR A 394 -11.77 21.36 6.91
CA TYR A 394 -11.70 22.74 7.38
C TYR A 394 -10.38 23.02 8.09
N ARG A 395 -9.98 24.29 8.15
CA ARG A 395 -8.92 24.79 9.03
C ARG A 395 -9.31 26.14 9.60
N ILE A 396 -8.74 26.47 10.76
CA ILE A 396 -8.91 27.76 11.43
C ILE A 396 -7.60 28.55 11.25
N ASN A 397 -7.69 29.76 10.71
CA ASN A 397 -6.55 30.60 10.34
C ASN A 397 -5.53 29.79 9.50
N ASP A 398 -4.25 29.88 9.85
CA ASP A 398 -3.15 29.12 9.21
C ASP A 398 -2.88 27.76 9.88
N GLY A 399 -3.87 27.21 10.58
CA GLY A 399 -3.76 25.89 11.23
C GLY A 399 -3.76 24.71 10.25
N ASN A 400 -3.66 23.50 10.81
CA ASN A 400 -3.74 22.26 10.04
C ASN A 400 -5.17 21.98 9.55
N TRP A 401 -5.28 21.36 8.39
CA TRP A 401 -6.53 20.81 7.87
C TRP A 401 -7.07 19.70 8.77
N LYS A 402 -8.39 19.70 8.96
CA LYS A 402 -9.14 18.74 9.78
C LYS A 402 -10.33 18.25 8.95
N LYS A 403 -10.58 16.93 8.96
CA LYS A 403 -11.71 16.35 8.23
C LYS A 403 -13.05 16.78 8.79
N MET A 404 -14.02 16.93 7.89
CA MET A 404 -15.45 17.02 8.18
C MET A 404 -16.09 15.65 7.94
N TYR A 405 -17.26 15.42 8.52
CA TYR A 405 -17.99 14.17 8.42
C TYR A 405 -19.24 14.36 7.57
N TYR A 406 -19.48 13.46 6.63
CA TYR A 406 -20.73 13.41 5.90
C TYR A 406 -21.92 13.25 6.86
N ASN A 407 -22.99 14.01 6.63
CA ASN A 407 -24.22 13.97 7.42
C ASN A 407 -25.40 13.45 6.59
N GLU A 408 -26.09 14.31 5.83
CA GLU A 408 -27.19 13.96 4.93
C GLU A 408 -27.31 14.98 3.78
N GLY A 409 -27.75 14.55 2.60
CA GLY A 409 -28.09 15.44 1.48
C GLY A 409 -26.94 16.39 1.08
N ASP A 410 -25.76 15.82 0.82
CA ASP A 410 -24.54 16.55 0.42
C ASP A 410 -23.94 17.47 1.51
N SER A 411 -24.46 17.41 2.74
CA SER A 411 -23.93 18.15 3.89
C SER A 411 -22.76 17.43 4.59
N TYR A 412 -21.74 18.22 4.95
CA TYR A 412 -20.59 17.82 5.75
C TYR A 412 -20.49 18.70 6.99
N ILE A 413 -20.28 18.07 8.16
CA ILE A 413 -20.27 18.73 9.47
C ILE A 413 -18.98 18.50 10.25
N ALA A 414 -18.60 19.47 11.09
CA ALA A 414 -17.56 19.31 12.10
C ALA A 414 -17.91 20.10 13.36
N ASN A 415 -17.52 19.56 14.52
CA ASN A 415 -17.64 20.29 15.79
C ASN A 415 -16.30 20.92 16.15
N TRP A 416 -16.30 22.22 16.42
CA TRP A 416 -15.14 22.95 16.88
C TRP A 416 -15.38 23.52 18.29
N ASN A 417 -14.62 23.03 19.27
CA ASN A 417 -14.60 23.60 20.61
C ASN A 417 -13.58 24.76 20.67
N THR A 418 -14.06 26.00 20.66
CA THR A 418 -13.22 27.22 20.63
C THR A 418 -12.37 27.37 21.88
N GLN A 419 -12.92 27.02 23.05
CA GLN A 419 -12.21 27.08 24.33
C GLN A 419 -11.21 25.94 24.47
N GLY A 420 -11.63 24.71 24.16
CA GLY A 420 -10.76 23.53 24.22
C GLY A 420 -9.64 23.53 23.18
N ALA A 421 -9.80 24.31 22.10
CA ALA A 421 -8.77 24.51 21.08
C ALA A 421 -7.84 25.70 21.37
N ASP A 422 -8.02 26.41 22.49
CA ASP A 422 -7.28 27.63 22.83
C ASP A 422 -7.25 28.65 21.68
N ALA A 423 -8.42 28.88 21.06
CA ALA A 423 -8.52 29.73 19.88
C ALA A 423 -8.16 31.19 20.19
N GLY A 424 -8.39 31.65 21.42
CA GLY A 424 -8.36 33.06 21.79
C GLY A 424 -9.62 33.81 21.35
N ASN A 425 -9.83 35.00 21.91
CA ASN A 425 -10.95 35.87 21.55
C ASN A 425 -10.56 36.83 20.42
N GLY A 426 -11.49 37.13 19.52
CA GLY A 426 -11.28 38.05 18.40
C GLY A 426 -11.64 37.44 17.04
N GLU A 427 -11.11 38.02 15.97
CA GLU A 427 -11.42 37.60 14.60
C GLU A 427 -10.67 36.31 14.21
N HIS A 428 -11.40 35.37 13.62
CA HIS A 428 -10.88 34.12 13.07
C HIS A 428 -11.42 33.91 11.65
N MET A 429 -10.60 33.31 10.79
CA MET A 429 -11.01 32.89 9.45
C MET A 429 -11.09 31.37 9.41
N ILE A 430 -12.23 30.83 8.98
CA ILE A 430 -12.39 29.41 8.69
C ILE A 430 -12.24 29.22 7.18
N THR A 431 -11.33 28.33 6.77
CA THR A 431 -11.20 27.90 5.37
C THR A 431 -11.74 26.47 5.27
N PHE A 432 -12.67 26.26 4.34
CA PHE A 432 -13.15 24.94 3.93
C PHE A 432 -12.51 24.54 2.61
N ARG A 433 -12.25 23.25 2.44
CA ARG A 433 -11.74 22.65 1.21
C ARG A 433 -12.52 21.38 0.93
N ALA A 434 -12.90 21.19 -0.33
CA ALA A 434 -13.41 19.93 -0.82
C ALA A 434 -12.54 19.43 -1.96
N SER A 435 -12.48 18.12 -2.12
CA SER A 435 -11.89 17.45 -3.28
C SER A 435 -12.81 16.36 -3.79
N ASP A 436 -12.86 16.20 -5.11
CA ASP A 436 -13.54 15.08 -5.77
C ASP A 436 -12.63 13.83 -5.83
N ALA A 437 -13.14 12.75 -6.44
CA ALA A 437 -12.38 11.53 -6.70
C ALA A 437 -11.26 11.71 -7.74
N SER A 438 -11.36 12.70 -8.63
CA SER A 438 -10.35 13.06 -9.64
C SER A 438 -9.30 14.05 -9.11
N SER A 439 -9.29 14.32 -7.81
CA SER A 439 -8.38 15.26 -7.13
C SER A 439 -8.52 16.74 -7.51
N ASN A 440 -9.59 17.15 -8.19
CA ASN A 440 -9.95 18.57 -8.34
C ASN A 440 -10.37 19.14 -6.99
N LYS A 441 -10.13 20.44 -6.77
CA LYS A 441 -10.29 21.08 -5.45
C LYS A 441 -10.90 22.46 -5.57
N ASP A 442 -11.80 22.77 -4.65
CA ASP A 442 -12.28 24.13 -4.40
C ASP A 442 -12.12 24.51 -2.93
N GLN A 443 -12.16 25.81 -2.64
CA GLN A 443 -12.10 26.35 -1.29
C GLN A 443 -13.10 27.48 -1.08
N ALA A 444 -13.73 27.49 0.09
CA ALA A 444 -14.57 28.57 0.55
C ALA A 444 -14.08 29.07 1.92
N THR A 445 -14.27 30.36 2.22
CA THR A 445 -13.84 30.96 3.49
C THR A 445 -14.95 31.75 4.14
N VAL A 446 -14.95 31.78 5.47
CA VAL A 446 -15.84 32.63 6.28
C VAL A 446 -15.06 33.27 7.43
N ASN A 447 -15.31 34.55 7.70
CA ASN A 447 -14.78 35.23 8.89
C ASN A 447 -15.80 35.22 10.01
N ILE A 448 -15.33 35.04 11.23
CA ILE A 448 -16.14 34.97 12.46
C ILE A 448 -15.42 35.66 13.62
N THR A 449 -16.16 35.97 14.68
CA THR A 449 -15.59 36.43 15.95
C THR A 449 -15.72 35.33 17.01
N VAL A 450 -14.62 34.92 17.63
CA VAL A 450 -14.64 34.01 18.79
C VAL A 450 -14.75 34.81 20.09
N PHE A 451 -15.65 34.39 20.97
CA PHE A 451 -15.81 34.96 22.30
C PHE A 451 -15.94 33.84 23.35
N ASN A 452 -14.86 33.54 24.06
CA ASN A 452 -14.86 32.62 25.20
C ASN A 452 -14.93 33.44 26.50
N GLU A 453 -15.88 33.17 27.37
CA GLU A 453 -15.94 33.76 28.72
C GLU A 453 -14.77 33.23 29.59
N GLU A 454 -14.08 34.12 30.32
CA GLU A 454 -12.94 33.77 31.18
C GLU A 454 -13.39 33.06 32.50
N ASP A 455 -12.47 32.31 33.11
CA ASP A 455 -12.67 31.47 34.31
C ASP A 455 -13.06 32.30 35.55
N ILE A 456 -14.12 31.90 36.26
CA ILE A 456 -14.64 32.62 37.44
C ILE A 456 -13.81 32.26 38.69
N THR A 457 -13.18 33.25 39.32
CA THR A 457 -12.55 33.09 40.65
C THR A 457 -13.40 33.70 41.76
N TYR A 458 -13.39 33.10 42.96
CA TYR A 458 -14.05 33.61 44.16
C TYR A 458 -12.99 34.05 45.18
N PRO A 459 -13.24 35.11 45.97
CA PRO A 459 -12.26 35.61 46.93
C PRO A 459 -11.96 34.61 48.03
N TYR A 460 -10.68 34.40 48.35
CA TYR A 460 -10.25 33.71 49.56
C TYR A 460 -10.61 34.56 50.80
N LEU A 461 -11.02 33.93 51.90
CA LEU A 461 -11.41 34.61 53.14
C LEU A 461 -10.99 33.83 54.38
N GLU A 462 -10.29 34.47 55.32
CA GLU A 462 -9.89 33.89 56.61
C GLU A 462 -10.05 34.89 57.77
N ILE A 463 -10.62 34.44 58.88
CA ILE A 463 -10.74 35.23 60.11
C ILE A 463 -9.48 35.02 60.98
N ILE A 464 -8.63 36.04 61.10
CA ILE A 464 -7.41 36.00 61.93
C ILE A 464 -7.75 36.26 63.40
N ASN A 465 -8.57 37.28 63.67
CA ASN A 465 -9.08 37.64 64.98
C ASN A 465 -10.55 38.13 64.91
N PRO A 466 -11.37 37.89 65.95
CA PRO A 466 -11.08 37.11 67.15
C PRO A 466 -10.87 35.62 66.82
N ARG A 467 -10.50 34.83 67.82
CA ARG A 467 -10.59 33.38 67.80
C ARG A 467 -11.76 32.97 68.69
N GLU A 468 -12.20 31.72 68.62
CA GLU A 468 -13.19 31.20 69.56
C GLU A 468 -12.58 31.11 70.96
N ASP A 469 -12.68 32.22 71.70
CA ASP A 469 -12.08 32.42 73.02
C ASP A 469 -12.96 33.37 73.85
N PHE A 470 -12.56 33.57 75.10
CA PHE A 470 -13.22 34.42 76.07
C PHE A 470 -12.54 35.80 76.16
N TYR A 471 -13.32 36.86 76.02
CA TYR A 471 -12.82 38.23 75.98
C TYR A 471 -13.49 39.13 77.02
N ASN A 472 -12.69 39.87 77.78
CA ASN A 472 -13.18 40.76 78.84
C ASN A 472 -13.25 42.25 78.43
N THR A 473 -12.95 42.57 77.16
CA THR A 473 -12.94 43.94 76.64
C THR A 473 -13.34 43.98 75.16
N ARG A 474 -13.11 45.13 74.51
CA ARG A 474 -13.35 45.36 73.08
C ARG A 474 -12.63 44.32 72.21
N ILE A 475 -13.35 43.80 71.22
CA ILE A 475 -12.87 42.81 70.26
C ILE A 475 -12.21 43.52 69.07
N ASN A 476 -11.02 43.05 68.69
CA ASN A 476 -10.41 43.41 67.42
C ASN A 476 -10.81 42.36 66.38
N ILE A 477 -11.36 42.83 65.28
CA ILE A 477 -11.71 42.00 64.11
C ILE A 477 -10.61 42.21 63.09
N GLU A 478 -9.99 41.13 62.63
CA GLU A 478 -8.90 41.10 61.67
C GLU A 478 -9.14 39.92 60.73
N VAL A 479 -9.15 40.20 59.43
CA VAL A 479 -9.53 39.26 58.38
C VAL A 479 -8.54 39.37 57.24
N GLU A 480 -8.10 38.25 56.68
CA GLU A 480 -7.29 38.20 55.46
C GLU A 480 -8.15 37.76 54.28
N THR A 481 -8.06 38.48 53.16
CA THR A 481 -8.80 38.13 51.93
C THR A 481 -8.04 38.54 50.68
N THR A 482 -8.00 37.65 49.69
CA THR A 482 -7.30 37.85 48.42
C THR A 482 -8.08 37.24 47.27
N ASP A 483 -8.05 37.91 46.12
CA ASP A 483 -8.55 37.39 44.85
C ASP A 483 -7.64 37.89 43.72
N PRO A 484 -7.36 37.09 42.66
CA PRO A 484 -6.60 37.54 41.49
C PRO A 484 -7.15 38.82 40.84
N ASP A 485 -8.47 39.02 40.87
CA ASP A 485 -9.18 40.19 40.33
C ASP A 485 -9.31 41.34 41.34
N GLY A 486 -8.77 41.16 42.55
CA GLY A 486 -8.75 42.14 43.62
C GLY A 486 -10.05 42.18 44.45
N ILE A 487 -9.95 42.76 45.65
CA ILE A 487 -11.05 42.82 46.63
C ILE A 487 -11.78 44.17 46.52
N GLY A 488 -13.11 44.12 46.36
CA GLY A 488 -13.99 45.28 46.28
C GLY A 488 -14.45 45.78 47.65
N GLU A 489 -15.09 44.92 48.46
CA GLU A 489 -15.56 45.28 49.80
C GLU A 489 -15.44 44.11 50.79
N VAL A 490 -15.07 44.41 52.04
CA VAL A 490 -15.10 43.43 53.15
C VAL A 490 -15.98 43.98 54.27
N GLN A 491 -16.90 43.17 54.77
CA GLN A 491 -17.90 43.56 55.76
C GLN A 491 -17.95 42.55 56.92
N TYR A 492 -18.34 43.02 58.10
CA TYR A 492 -18.64 42.19 59.27
C TYR A 492 -20.00 42.53 59.87
N ARG A 493 -20.65 41.57 60.51
CA ARG A 493 -21.75 41.80 61.45
C ARG A 493 -21.61 40.90 62.67
N VAL A 494 -22.17 41.34 63.79
CA VAL A 494 -22.23 40.57 65.03
C VAL A 494 -23.69 40.33 65.41
N ASP A 495 -24.03 39.11 65.81
CA ASP A 495 -25.35 38.66 66.28
C ASP A 495 -26.50 39.00 65.32
N ASN A 496 -26.32 38.69 64.02
CA ASN A 496 -27.27 39.05 62.96
C ASN A 496 -27.62 40.55 62.90
N GLY A 497 -26.72 41.41 63.39
CA GLY A 497 -26.84 42.87 63.29
C GLY A 497 -26.63 43.38 61.86
N THR A 498 -26.56 44.70 61.72
CA THR A 498 -26.25 45.35 60.44
C THR A 498 -24.82 45.08 60.01
N TRP A 499 -24.60 44.76 58.73
CA TRP A 499 -23.29 44.73 58.11
C TRP A 499 -22.57 46.08 58.23
N ARG A 500 -21.26 46.02 58.50
CA ARG A 500 -20.37 47.17 58.66
C ARG A 500 -19.09 46.88 57.91
N SER A 501 -18.57 47.84 57.16
CA SER A 501 -17.32 47.65 56.42
C SER A 501 -16.11 47.51 57.35
N LEU A 502 -15.21 46.60 57.00
CA LEU A 502 -13.85 46.52 57.52
C LEU A 502 -12.95 47.45 56.70
N SER A 503 -11.97 48.08 57.35
CA SER A 503 -11.02 48.96 56.66
C SER A 503 -9.73 48.21 56.36
N LEU A 504 -9.19 48.38 55.16
CA LEU A 504 -7.89 47.83 54.80
C LEU A 504 -6.80 48.40 55.74
N ASP A 505 -6.07 47.53 56.41
CA ASP A 505 -4.97 47.90 57.30
C ASP A 505 -3.61 47.70 56.59
N ASN A 506 -3.37 46.51 56.02
CA ASN A 506 -2.13 46.21 55.31
C ASN A 506 -2.32 45.10 54.26
N SER A 507 -1.88 45.34 53.02
CA SER A 507 -1.91 44.38 51.90
C SER A 507 -3.29 43.77 51.65
N ASN A 508 -3.59 42.65 52.29
CA ASN A 508 -4.80 41.84 52.17
C ASN A 508 -5.53 41.68 53.52
N VAL A 509 -5.10 42.40 54.55
CA VAL A 509 -5.66 42.34 55.90
C VAL A 509 -6.58 43.53 56.16
N PHE A 510 -7.82 43.24 56.57
CA PHE A 510 -8.88 44.18 56.86
C PHE A 510 -9.25 44.13 58.35
N THR A 511 -9.40 45.30 58.98
CA THR A 511 -9.61 45.39 60.43
C THR A 511 -10.79 46.28 60.83
N SER A 512 -11.37 45.96 61.99
CA SER A 512 -12.31 46.84 62.72
C SER A 512 -12.29 46.49 64.21
N LYS A 513 -13.05 47.24 65.00
CA LYS A 513 -13.21 46.98 66.43
C LYS A 513 -14.68 46.98 66.81
N TRP A 514 -15.08 45.95 67.57
CA TRP A 514 -16.43 45.80 68.06
C TRP A 514 -16.44 45.83 69.59
N THR A 515 -17.35 46.61 70.19
CA THR A 515 -17.49 46.71 71.64
C THR A 515 -18.73 45.93 72.06
N PRO A 516 -18.61 44.95 72.97
CA PRO A 516 -19.76 44.20 73.45
C PRO A 516 -20.78 45.10 74.14
N THR A 517 -22.06 44.76 73.97
CA THR A 517 -23.18 45.47 74.61
C THR A 517 -23.88 44.64 75.69
N TRP A 518 -23.54 43.36 75.77
CA TRP A 518 -24.04 42.38 76.74
C TRP A 518 -23.02 41.23 76.80
N ASP A 519 -23.02 40.48 77.91
CA ASP A 519 -22.08 39.39 78.15
C ASP A 519 -22.69 38.05 77.72
N GLY A 520 -21.87 37.20 77.12
CA GLY A 520 -22.31 35.93 76.55
C GLY A 520 -21.66 35.58 75.23
N TRP A 521 -22.25 34.59 74.57
CA TRP A 521 -21.82 34.11 73.26
C TRP A 521 -22.28 35.03 72.14
N HIS A 522 -21.36 35.45 71.29
CA HIS A 522 -21.62 36.24 70.09
C HIS A 522 -21.21 35.48 68.83
N TRP A 523 -21.93 35.72 67.74
CA TRP A 523 -21.57 35.26 66.39
C TRP A 523 -21.05 36.42 65.56
N LEU A 524 -19.87 36.27 64.96
CA LEU A 524 -19.29 37.15 63.97
C LEU A 524 -19.44 36.52 62.59
N ASP A 525 -20.12 37.21 61.67
CA ASP A 525 -20.12 36.86 60.26
C ASP A 525 -19.26 37.88 59.50
N ILE A 526 -18.44 37.39 58.58
CA ILE A 526 -17.60 38.16 57.66
C ILE A 526 -18.02 37.85 56.23
N LYS A 527 -18.07 38.87 55.38
CA LYS A 527 -18.29 38.75 53.93
C LYS A 527 -17.19 39.49 53.19
N SER A 528 -16.57 38.85 52.21
CA SER A 528 -15.66 39.48 51.24
C SER A 528 -16.26 39.41 49.84
N GLU A 529 -16.21 40.53 49.12
CA GLU A 529 -16.71 40.70 47.76
C GLU A 529 -15.55 41.17 46.87
N ASP A 530 -15.30 40.50 45.75
CA ASP A 530 -14.26 40.88 44.79
C ASP A 530 -14.67 42.09 43.92
N SER A 531 -13.79 42.51 43.01
CA SER A 531 -14.06 43.62 42.09
C SER A 531 -15.15 43.33 41.04
N GLN A 532 -15.53 42.06 40.85
CA GLN A 532 -16.53 41.59 39.88
C GLN A 532 -17.89 41.31 40.52
N GLY A 533 -17.97 41.31 41.86
CA GLY A 533 -19.18 41.13 42.65
C GLY A 533 -19.41 39.72 43.18
N TYR A 534 -18.43 38.80 43.09
CA TYR A 534 -18.54 37.48 43.69
C TYR A 534 -18.15 37.50 45.18
N THR A 535 -18.86 36.72 46.00
CA THR A 535 -18.77 36.83 47.46
C THR A 535 -18.41 35.51 48.15
N THR A 536 -17.57 35.60 49.18
CA THR A 536 -17.28 34.52 50.14
C THR A 536 -17.68 34.98 51.55
N GLU A 537 -18.32 34.10 52.33
CA GLU A 537 -18.72 34.37 53.71
C GLU A 537 -18.11 33.36 54.69
N GLU A 538 -17.70 33.82 55.87
CA GLU A 538 -17.16 33.01 56.97
C GLU A 538 -17.74 33.46 58.31
N SER A 539 -17.88 32.53 59.26
CA SER A 539 -18.47 32.80 60.57
C SER A 539 -17.67 32.20 61.71
N LEU A 540 -17.61 32.92 62.84
CA LEU A 540 -16.94 32.51 64.07
C LEU A 540 -17.77 32.90 65.28
N ARG A 541 -17.74 32.09 66.34
CA ARG A 541 -18.31 32.49 67.64
C ARG A 541 -17.23 32.78 68.66
N PHE A 542 -17.51 33.68 69.60
CA PHE A 542 -16.65 34.00 70.74
C PHE A 542 -17.50 34.42 71.93
N GLU A 543 -16.93 34.40 73.13
CA GLU A 543 -17.65 34.73 74.37
C GLU A 543 -17.11 36.01 74.98
N THR A 544 -17.97 36.86 75.54
CA THR A 544 -17.55 38.10 76.21
C THR A 544 -18.08 38.24 77.62
N ASP A 545 -17.27 38.87 78.47
CA ASP A 545 -17.61 39.32 79.82
C ASP A 545 -17.07 40.73 80.05
N SER A 546 -17.85 41.69 79.58
CA SER A 546 -17.53 43.12 79.57
C SER A 546 -18.15 43.89 80.74
N THR A 547 -19.04 43.27 81.52
CA THR A 547 -19.68 43.89 82.69
C THR A 547 -18.95 43.51 83.98
N PRO A 548 -18.47 44.48 84.79
CA PRO A 548 -17.85 44.15 86.08
C PRO A 548 -18.84 43.48 87.06
N PRO A 549 -18.36 42.65 88.00
CA PRO A 549 -19.19 42.02 89.02
C PRO A 549 -19.95 43.05 89.86
N THR A 550 -21.21 42.74 90.16
CA THR A 550 -22.05 43.53 91.06
C THR A 550 -22.07 42.92 92.45
N LEU A 551 -21.90 43.74 93.49
CA LEU A 551 -21.88 43.32 94.89
C LEU A 551 -22.94 44.08 95.68
N ILE A 552 -23.85 43.33 96.31
CA ILE A 552 -24.93 43.86 97.16
C ILE A 552 -24.69 43.36 98.58
N LEU A 553 -24.54 44.31 99.51
CA LEU A 553 -24.50 44.03 100.94
C LEU A 553 -25.93 44.14 101.51
N ASN A 554 -26.51 43.00 101.90
CA ASN A 554 -27.83 42.99 102.54
C ASN A 554 -27.69 43.54 103.96
N SER A 555 -28.44 44.60 104.28
CA SER A 555 -28.21 45.42 105.48
C SER A 555 -28.54 44.70 106.79
N PHE A 556 -27.65 44.82 107.78
CA PHE A 556 -27.96 44.59 109.20
C PHE A 556 -28.16 45.94 109.90
N SER A 557 -29.30 46.13 110.58
CA SER A 557 -29.64 47.37 111.29
C SER A 557 -29.48 47.27 112.82
N ASN A 558 -28.76 46.27 113.33
CA ASN A 558 -28.64 46.03 114.76
C ASN A 558 -27.21 46.35 115.25
N ASP A 559 -27.09 46.92 116.45
CA ASP A 559 -25.81 47.16 117.11
C ASP A 559 -25.09 45.83 117.40
N ILE A 560 -23.89 45.65 116.86
CA ILE A 560 -23.11 44.41 116.96
C ILE A 560 -22.08 44.55 118.09
N SER A 561 -22.13 43.67 119.10
CA SER A 561 -21.24 43.74 120.27
C SER A 561 -20.12 42.68 120.29
N ALA A 562 -20.08 41.73 119.35
CA ALA A 562 -19.01 40.71 119.30
C ALA A 562 -18.73 40.14 117.89
N ILE A 563 -19.69 39.42 117.30
CA ILE A 563 -19.56 38.79 115.97
C ILE A 563 -20.49 39.51 115.00
N ALA A 564 -19.93 40.00 113.89
CA ALA A 564 -20.69 40.58 112.78
C ALA A 564 -20.85 39.52 111.71
N GLU A 565 -22.10 39.26 111.32
CA GLU A 565 -22.44 38.43 110.17
C GLU A 565 -23.04 39.35 109.11
N PHE A 566 -22.66 39.14 107.84
CA PHE A 566 -23.17 39.89 106.72
C PHE A 566 -23.36 38.98 105.52
N ASP A 567 -24.50 39.15 104.84
CA ASP A 567 -24.83 38.42 103.62
C ASP A 567 -24.46 39.28 102.42
N LEU A 568 -23.62 38.73 101.55
CA LEU A 568 -23.23 39.33 100.27
C LEU A 568 -23.90 38.54 99.15
N ASP A 569 -24.68 39.23 98.32
CA ASP A 569 -25.11 38.70 97.03
C ASP A 569 -24.20 39.29 95.95
N ILE A 570 -23.57 38.41 95.16
CA ILE A 570 -22.63 38.81 94.12
C ILE A 570 -23.06 38.14 92.83
N GLN A 571 -23.28 38.97 91.81
CA GLN A 571 -23.68 38.51 90.49
C GLN A 571 -22.67 39.00 89.46
N ASP A 572 -22.18 38.06 88.67
CA ASP A 572 -21.23 38.26 87.58
C ASP A 572 -21.49 37.21 86.49
N TYR A 573 -21.18 37.53 85.24
CA TYR A 573 -21.31 36.56 84.14
C TYR A 573 -20.26 35.46 84.28
N SER A 574 -19.02 35.81 84.61
CA SER A 574 -17.94 34.86 84.82
C SER A 574 -17.69 34.54 86.31
N ARG A 575 -16.83 33.54 86.56
CA ARG A 575 -16.47 33.16 87.93
C ARG A 575 -15.64 34.26 88.58
N LEU A 576 -16.14 34.77 89.71
CA LEU A 576 -15.40 35.69 90.58
C LEU A 576 -14.01 35.16 90.96
N LEU A 577 -12.98 35.96 90.71
CA LEU A 577 -11.58 35.61 90.99
C LEU A 577 -11.21 35.74 92.47
N SER A 578 -11.70 36.78 93.14
CA SER A 578 -11.42 37.04 94.56
C SER A 578 -12.54 37.84 95.20
N LEU A 579 -12.80 37.60 96.48
CA LEU A 579 -13.75 38.37 97.26
C LEU A 579 -13.08 38.77 98.57
N LYS A 580 -13.05 40.07 98.85
CA LYS A 580 -12.33 40.61 100.01
C LYS A 580 -13.23 41.56 100.78
N TYR A 581 -13.09 41.56 102.10
CA TYR A 581 -13.70 42.56 102.97
C TYR A 581 -12.64 43.29 103.79
N ARG A 582 -12.94 44.51 104.21
CA ARG A 582 -12.16 45.23 105.23
C ARG A 582 -13.09 46.08 106.06
N VAL A 583 -12.76 46.24 107.32
CA VAL A 583 -13.48 47.18 108.20
C VAL A 583 -12.71 48.50 108.21
N ASN A 584 -13.39 49.59 107.88
CA ASN A 584 -12.80 50.92 107.73
C ASN A 584 -11.58 50.91 106.76
N SER A 585 -10.48 51.56 107.15
CA SER A 585 -9.23 51.61 106.38
C SER A 585 -8.25 50.48 106.71
N GLY A 586 -8.74 49.37 107.28
CA GLY A 586 -7.93 48.20 107.61
C GLY A 586 -7.37 47.45 106.40
N ILE A 587 -6.64 46.37 106.68
CA ILE A 587 -6.14 45.44 105.65
C ILE A 587 -7.33 44.67 105.06
N TRP A 588 -7.29 44.42 103.75
CA TRP A 588 -8.25 43.53 103.08
C TRP A 588 -8.02 42.09 103.52
N THR A 589 -9.07 41.46 104.04
CA THR A 589 -9.12 40.04 104.38
C THR A 589 -9.88 39.31 103.28
N GLU A 590 -9.33 38.19 102.80
CA GLU A 590 -10.02 37.32 101.84
C GLU A 590 -11.24 36.69 102.51
N LEU A 591 -12.37 36.67 101.81
CA LEU A 591 -13.51 35.85 102.17
C LEU A 591 -13.31 34.49 101.51
N ASP A 592 -13.15 33.46 102.35
CA ASP A 592 -13.10 32.08 101.87
C ASP A 592 -14.43 31.78 101.17
N LYS A 593 -14.36 31.38 99.89
CA LYS A 593 -15.52 30.83 99.18
C LYS A 593 -15.85 29.50 99.85
N GLU A 594 -17.01 29.41 100.52
CA GLU A 594 -17.66 28.11 100.60
C GLU A 594 -18.11 27.79 99.17
N ASP A 595 -17.42 26.83 98.53
CA ASP A 595 -17.81 26.31 97.21
C ASP A 595 -19.17 25.60 97.36
N GLU A 596 -20.27 26.34 97.25
CA GLU A 596 -21.58 25.77 96.95
C GLU A 596 -21.79 25.81 95.42
N ASN A 597 -21.56 24.62 94.83
CA ASN A 597 -21.90 24.11 93.49
C ASN A 597 -22.35 25.08 92.39
#